data_AF-A0AAD5GP38-F1
#
_entry.id   AF-A0AAD5GP38-F1
#
_cell.length_a   1.000
_cell.length_b   1.000
_cell.length_c   1.000
_cell.angle_alpha   90.00
_cell.angle_beta   90.00
_cell.angle_gamma   90.00
#
_symmetry.space_group_name_H-M   'P 1'
#
loop_
_entity.id
_entity.type
_entity.pdbx_description
1 polymer ?
#
loop_
_entity_poly.entity_id
_entity_poly.type
_entity_poly.pdbx_seq_one_letter_code
_entity_poly.pdbx_strand_id
1 'polypeptide(L)'
;MKHYGLAYMLFLVIFIYNFLEFHFLGDLLTLFRGSPISLTYNSSSHIYHRVASKCRLLHGRYMATPWLSSPHVQTAFLNFHGRPPLVDYTRKLFHASDGGTFALDWVKSADVLGDSTYGDDKTPIVIVIPGLSSDSASPYIKHLAFSIAKRGWNVVVCNHRGLGGISVTSDCFYNAGWTKDIHDVVNHLHHEYPTTPLFAVGTSIGANILVKYLGEYGEDIPIAGAVAVCSPWDLLIGSKFICRRTVQKFYDRALTIGLQEYAQLHQTLYSRLGDWDGIVKSRTIRDFDNYATCLVGKFETVDTYYRHCSSAQYVTKVLVPLLCISSLDDPVCTWEAIPWDECRANKNIVLAVTRHGGHLAFFEGLTGSSLWWVRVVNEFLCVLHSSPFMHKQKKNPPHSIQEEYCVDQGPYVNVSNGMVAAISNHGDDPSKVDDKERVLAPPNRKALNLLKWLRQVFSQTGRSTWMLLALPLLGVALHFFFIKKFN
;
A
#
# COMPACT_ATOMS: atom_id res chain seq x y z
N MET A 1 -14.49 45.27 22.44
CA MET A 1 -13.44 44.23 22.43
C MET A 1 -13.97 42.79 22.47
N LYS A 2 -14.93 42.43 23.33
CA LYS A 2 -15.44 41.04 23.43
C LYS A 2 -16.09 40.49 22.13
N HIS A 3 -16.80 41.32 21.37
CA HIS A 3 -17.46 40.89 20.12
C HIS A 3 -16.48 40.52 18.98
N TYR A 4 -15.34 41.21 18.87
CA TYR A 4 -14.31 40.89 17.88
C TYR A 4 -13.61 39.56 18.19
N GLY A 5 -13.43 39.23 19.48
CA GLY A 5 -12.87 37.95 19.90
C GLY A 5 -13.77 36.77 19.54
N LEU A 6 -15.09 36.89 19.76
CA LEU A 6 -16.05 35.85 19.38
C LEU A 6 -16.11 35.64 17.86
N ALA A 7 -16.14 36.75 17.08
CA ALA A 7 -16.15 36.68 15.62
C ALA A 7 -14.86 36.04 15.07
N TYR A 8 -13.71 36.37 15.64
CA TYR A 8 -12.43 35.77 15.26
C TYR A 8 -12.38 34.27 15.58
N MET A 9 -12.87 33.85 16.76
CA MET A 9 -12.95 32.44 17.12
C MET A 9 -13.89 31.66 16.18
N LEU A 10 -15.04 32.23 15.84
CA LEU A 10 -15.96 31.63 14.88
C LEU A 10 -15.31 31.50 13.50
N PHE A 11 -14.63 32.55 13.03
CA PHE A 11 -13.88 32.51 11.77
C PHE A 11 -12.81 31.42 11.79
N LEU A 12 -12.05 31.31 12.88
CA LEU A 12 -11.01 30.29 13.03
C LEU A 12 -11.60 28.87 13.02
N VAL A 13 -12.72 28.64 13.70
CA VAL A 13 -13.43 27.34 13.68
C VAL A 13 -13.90 27.00 12.28
N ILE A 14 -14.53 27.94 11.56
CA ILE A 14 -14.97 27.73 10.18
C ILE A 14 -13.76 27.47 9.27
N PHE A 15 -12.68 28.23 9.44
CA PHE A 15 -11.45 28.04 8.68
C PHE A 15 -10.88 26.65 8.91
N ILE A 16 -10.72 26.20 10.16
CA ILE A 16 -10.20 24.87 10.50
C ILE A 16 -11.13 23.77 9.97
N TYR A 17 -12.45 23.96 10.10
CA TYR A 17 -13.45 23.02 9.59
C TYR A 17 -13.28 22.78 8.08
N ASN A 18 -13.11 23.86 7.31
CA ASN A 18 -12.91 23.76 5.86
C ASN A 18 -11.49 23.32 5.48
N PHE A 19 -10.46 23.82 6.17
CA PHE A 19 -9.05 23.50 5.89
C PHE A 19 -8.72 22.03 6.14
N LEU A 20 -9.31 21.44 7.18
CA LEU A 20 -9.19 20.01 7.49
C LEU A 20 -10.30 19.17 6.87
N GLU A 21 -11.14 19.77 6.03
CA GLU A 21 -12.19 19.06 5.29
C GLU A 21 -13.10 18.23 6.21
N PHE A 22 -13.51 18.81 7.34
CA PHE A 22 -14.44 18.16 8.25
C PHE A 22 -15.82 18.02 7.59
N HIS A 23 -16.45 16.86 7.81
CA HIS A 23 -17.78 16.55 7.28
C HIS A 23 -18.80 16.19 8.37
N PHE A 24 -18.46 16.39 9.66
CA PHE A 24 -19.34 16.10 10.81
C PHE A 24 -20.74 16.70 10.69
N LEU A 25 -20.83 17.99 10.30
CA LEU A 25 -22.13 18.68 10.19
C LEU A 25 -22.97 18.10 9.03
N GLY A 26 -22.32 17.72 7.94
CA GLY A 26 -22.98 17.03 6.82
C GLY A 26 -23.50 15.66 7.24
N ASP A 27 -22.69 14.91 7.98
CA ASP A 27 -23.10 13.61 8.52
C ASP A 27 -24.25 13.76 9.53
N LEU A 28 -24.21 14.78 10.39
CA LEU A 28 -25.29 15.09 11.34
C LEU A 28 -26.61 15.39 10.63
N LEU A 29 -26.58 16.20 9.55
CA LEU A 29 -27.77 16.50 8.74
C LEU A 29 -28.35 15.27 8.05
N THR A 30 -27.51 14.27 7.74
CA THR A 30 -27.95 12.98 7.20
C THR A 30 -28.24 11.93 8.28
N LEU A 31 -28.28 12.34 9.55
CA LEU A 31 -28.47 11.47 10.73
C LEU A 31 -27.48 10.31 10.77
N PHE A 32 -26.23 10.55 10.36
CA PHE A 32 -25.15 9.56 10.35
C PHE A 32 -25.55 8.28 9.58
N ARG A 33 -26.33 8.41 8.49
CA ARG A 33 -26.74 7.25 7.67
C ARG A 33 -25.60 6.70 6.81
N GLY A 34 -24.48 7.41 6.70
CA GLY A 34 -23.40 7.07 5.78
C GLY A 34 -23.78 7.29 4.31
N SER A 35 -22.82 7.08 3.42
CA SER A 35 -23.00 7.20 1.96
C SER A 35 -23.02 5.83 1.29
N PRO A 36 -23.85 5.62 0.25
CA PRO A 36 -23.77 4.40 -0.56
C PRO A 36 -22.40 4.31 -1.25
N ILE A 37 -21.97 3.07 -1.50
CA ILE A 37 -20.75 2.81 -2.26
C ILE A 37 -21.08 2.90 -3.75
N SER A 38 -20.29 3.67 -4.51
CA SER A 38 -20.38 3.73 -5.96
C SER A 38 -19.65 2.55 -6.57
N LEU A 39 -20.31 1.77 -7.42
CA LEU A 39 -19.71 0.63 -8.11
C LEU A 39 -19.57 0.94 -9.61
N THR A 40 -18.37 0.81 -10.15
CA THR A 40 -18.08 0.86 -11.58
C THR A 40 -17.56 -0.48 -12.06
N TYR A 41 -18.22 -1.04 -13.07
CA TYR A 41 -17.93 -2.37 -13.60
C TYR A 41 -18.48 -2.47 -15.03
N ASN A 42 -17.99 -3.44 -15.80
CA ASN A 42 -18.55 -3.77 -17.10
C ASN A 42 -19.93 -4.43 -16.95
N SER A 43 -20.93 -4.00 -17.74
CA SER A 43 -22.30 -4.53 -17.68
C SER A 43 -22.40 -6.06 -17.92
N SER A 44 -21.43 -6.64 -18.61
CA SER A 44 -21.30 -8.08 -18.88
C SER A 44 -20.33 -8.79 -17.93
N SER A 45 -19.90 -8.16 -16.84
CA SER A 45 -18.95 -8.73 -15.88
C SER A 45 -19.58 -9.87 -15.08
N HIS A 46 -19.10 -11.09 -15.30
CA HIS A 46 -19.46 -12.23 -14.44
C HIS A 46 -18.91 -12.04 -13.02
N ILE A 47 -17.76 -11.39 -12.86
CA ILE A 47 -17.18 -11.09 -11.54
C ILE A 47 -18.14 -10.19 -10.75
N TYR A 48 -18.69 -9.15 -11.37
CA TYR A 48 -19.73 -8.37 -10.72
C TYR A 48 -20.97 -9.22 -10.42
N HIS A 49 -21.60 -9.79 -11.45
CA HIS A 49 -22.93 -10.41 -11.32
C HIS A 49 -22.96 -11.65 -10.44
N ARG A 50 -21.83 -12.37 -10.30
CA ARG A 50 -21.78 -13.65 -9.58
C ARG A 50 -20.99 -13.61 -8.28
N VAL A 51 -20.10 -12.62 -8.11
CA VAL A 51 -19.23 -12.46 -6.93
C VAL A 51 -19.54 -11.16 -6.20
N ALA A 52 -19.27 -10.00 -6.81
CA ALA A 52 -19.41 -8.72 -6.12
C ALA A 52 -20.87 -8.42 -5.73
N SER A 53 -21.86 -8.81 -6.54
CA SER A 53 -23.30 -8.69 -6.27
C SER A 53 -23.74 -9.41 -4.98
N LYS A 54 -23.01 -10.44 -4.56
CA LYS A 54 -23.25 -11.20 -3.33
C LYS A 54 -22.53 -10.62 -2.11
N CYS A 55 -21.66 -9.63 -2.31
CA CYS A 55 -20.97 -8.95 -1.22
C CYS A 55 -21.90 -7.87 -0.66
N ARG A 56 -22.42 -8.09 0.55
CA ARG A 56 -23.38 -7.19 1.21
C ARG A 56 -22.76 -5.83 1.50
N LEU A 57 -21.48 -5.79 1.86
CA LEU A 57 -20.81 -4.54 2.23
C LEU A 57 -20.61 -3.61 1.03
N LEU A 58 -20.44 -4.16 -0.18
CA LEU A 58 -20.34 -3.37 -1.42
C LEU A 58 -21.66 -2.70 -1.83
N HIS A 59 -22.79 -3.24 -1.41
CA HIS A 59 -24.13 -2.69 -1.69
C HIS A 59 -24.72 -1.95 -0.48
N GLY A 60 -23.94 -1.82 0.60
CA GLY A 60 -24.31 -1.15 1.83
C GLY A 60 -24.06 0.36 1.78
N ARG A 61 -23.94 0.93 2.98
CA ARG A 61 -23.48 2.30 3.18
C ARG A 61 -22.23 2.27 4.04
N TYR A 62 -21.26 3.10 3.70
CA TYR A 62 -20.10 3.37 4.54
C TYR A 62 -20.32 4.68 5.31
N MET A 63 -20.00 4.64 6.60
CA MET A 63 -20.01 5.82 7.47
C MET A 63 -18.70 5.87 8.24
N ALA A 64 -17.99 6.99 8.09
CA ALA A 64 -16.81 7.27 8.90
C ALA A 64 -17.19 7.34 10.38
N THR A 65 -16.28 6.87 11.24
CA THR A 65 -16.39 7.08 12.69
C THR A 65 -16.65 8.58 12.99
N PRO A 66 -17.71 8.96 13.72
CA PRO A 66 -18.15 10.37 13.77
C PRO A 66 -17.11 11.36 14.29
N TRP A 67 -16.28 10.99 15.27
CA TRP A 67 -15.21 11.85 15.80
C TRP A 67 -13.94 11.84 14.92
N LEU A 68 -13.97 11.08 13.84
CA LEU A 68 -12.95 10.94 12.80
C LEU A 68 -13.49 11.48 11.46
N SER A 69 -14.40 12.44 11.48
CA SER A 69 -15.08 12.96 10.29
C SER A 69 -14.24 13.95 9.46
N SER A 70 -12.99 13.62 9.16
CA SER A 70 -12.08 14.36 8.28
C SER A 70 -11.08 13.38 7.67
N PRO A 71 -10.83 13.40 6.35
CA PRO A 71 -9.87 12.49 5.72
C PRO A 71 -8.49 12.58 6.36
N HIS A 72 -8.07 13.79 6.73
CA HIS A 72 -6.77 14.02 7.36
C HIS A 72 -6.70 13.45 8.76
N VAL A 73 -7.74 13.64 9.56
CA VAL A 73 -7.79 13.10 10.93
C VAL A 73 -7.84 11.57 10.92
N GLN A 74 -8.59 10.96 10.00
CA GLN A 74 -8.61 9.50 9.84
C GLN A 74 -7.24 8.93 9.47
N THR A 75 -6.60 9.49 8.45
CA THR A 75 -5.28 9.03 8.00
C THR A 75 -4.22 9.24 9.06
N ALA A 76 -4.24 10.37 9.78
CA ALA A 76 -3.33 10.59 10.90
C ALA A 76 -3.60 9.60 12.05
N PHE A 77 -4.87 9.38 12.40
CA PHE A 77 -5.26 8.43 13.45
C PHE A 77 -4.80 7.01 13.13
N LEU A 78 -4.93 6.55 11.88
CA LEU A 78 -4.42 5.24 11.46
C LEU A 78 -2.91 5.09 11.74
N ASN A 79 -2.12 6.10 11.38
CA ASN A 79 -0.67 6.05 11.50
C ASN A 79 -0.17 6.14 12.94
N PHE A 80 -0.85 6.90 13.81
CA PHE A 80 -0.40 7.12 15.19
C PHE A 80 -1.09 6.23 16.23
N HIS A 81 -2.36 5.93 16.01
CA HIS A 81 -3.25 5.29 16.99
C HIS A 81 -4.19 4.28 16.34
N GLY A 82 -3.83 3.66 15.20
CA GLY A 82 -4.73 2.81 14.43
C GLY A 82 -5.28 1.56 15.14
N ARG A 83 -5.00 1.39 16.45
CA ARG A 83 -5.47 0.31 17.33
C ARG A 83 -5.40 -1.06 16.64
N PRO A 84 -4.26 -1.44 16.04
CA PRO A 84 -4.16 -2.72 15.38
C PRO A 84 -4.26 -3.86 16.39
N PRO A 85 -4.83 -5.01 16.00
CA PRO A 85 -4.72 -6.22 16.79
C PRO A 85 -3.24 -6.63 16.93
N LEU A 86 -2.95 -7.42 17.96
CA LEU A 86 -1.66 -8.08 18.09
C LEU A 86 -1.57 -9.18 17.03
N VAL A 87 -0.44 -9.20 16.33
CA VAL A 87 -0.15 -10.16 15.27
C VAL A 87 1.31 -10.55 15.44
N ASP A 88 1.54 -11.84 15.68
CA ASP A 88 2.86 -12.43 15.75
C ASP A 88 3.20 -13.00 14.38
N TYR A 89 4.30 -12.52 13.79
CA TYR A 89 4.73 -12.93 12.47
C TYR A 89 5.87 -13.94 12.56
N THR A 90 5.82 -14.98 11.73
CA THR A 90 6.98 -15.85 11.46
C THR A 90 7.67 -15.35 10.20
N ARG A 91 8.90 -14.86 10.34
CA ARG A 91 9.68 -14.37 9.20
C ARG A 91 10.36 -15.51 8.46
N LYS A 92 10.30 -15.46 7.12
CA LYS A 92 11.18 -16.20 6.21
C LYS A 92 11.88 -15.21 5.29
N LEU A 93 13.17 -15.41 5.03
CA LEU A 93 13.88 -14.64 4.02
C LEU A 93 13.65 -15.24 2.64
N PHE A 94 13.41 -14.40 1.66
CA PHE A 94 13.30 -14.77 0.27
C PHE A 94 14.50 -14.22 -0.49
N HIS A 95 15.17 -15.08 -1.25
CA HIS A 95 16.31 -14.73 -2.08
C HIS A 95 15.86 -14.65 -3.54
N ALA A 96 15.93 -13.46 -4.11
CA ALA A 96 15.65 -13.20 -5.51
C ALA A 96 16.82 -13.65 -6.41
N SER A 97 16.52 -13.91 -7.68
CA SER A 97 17.52 -14.36 -8.66
C SER A 97 18.63 -13.34 -8.95
N ASP A 98 18.42 -12.06 -8.61
CA ASP A 98 19.42 -10.99 -8.73
C ASP A 98 20.32 -10.84 -7.49
N GLY A 99 20.27 -11.80 -6.56
CA GLY A 99 21.03 -11.77 -5.30
C GLY A 99 20.38 -10.90 -4.21
N GLY A 100 19.24 -10.27 -4.50
CA GLY A 100 18.48 -9.50 -3.53
C GLY A 100 17.80 -10.38 -2.48
N THR A 101 17.66 -9.84 -1.27
CA THR A 101 16.96 -10.52 -0.17
C THR A 101 15.87 -9.60 0.37
N PHE A 102 14.70 -10.19 0.65
CA PHE A 102 13.60 -9.49 1.32
C PHE A 102 12.80 -10.43 2.23
N ALA A 103 12.01 -9.87 3.13
CA ALA A 103 11.31 -10.62 4.17
C ALA A 103 9.87 -10.97 3.78
N LEU A 104 9.53 -12.24 3.92
CA LEU A 104 8.16 -12.75 3.92
C LEU A 104 7.72 -12.98 5.38
N ASP A 105 6.79 -12.16 5.85
CA ASP A 105 6.26 -12.27 7.21
C ASP A 105 4.93 -13.01 7.21
N TRP A 106 4.92 -14.20 7.81
CA TRP A 106 3.79 -15.13 7.80
C TRP A 106 2.92 -15.00 9.03
N VAL A 107 1.61 -15.10 8.83
CA VAL A 107 0.61 -15.34 9.86
C VAL A 107 -0.19 -16.56 9.43
N LYS A 108 -0.07 -17.67 10.18
CA LYS A 108 -0.90 -18.84 9.92
C LYS A 108 -2.22 -18.71 10.67
N SER A 109 -3.29 -19.22 10.08
CA SER A 109 -4.60 -19.21 10.75
C SER A 109 -4.60 -20.01 12.05
N ALA A 110 -3.88 -21.15 12.09
CA ALA A 110 -3.70 -21.95 13.30
C ALA A 110 -3.11 -21.13 14.47
N ASP A 111 -2.15 -20.25 14.21
CA ASP A 111 -1.49 -19.44 15.23
C ASP A 111 -2.47 -18.44 15.87
N VAL A 112 -3.45 -17.96 15.09
CA VAL A 112 -4.47 -16.99 15.55
C VAL A 112 -5.68 -17.69 16.20
N LEU A 113 -6.06 -18.86 15.70
CA LEU A 113 -7.22 -19.62 16.20
C LEU A 113 -6.88 -20.51 17.39
N GLY A 114 -5.60 -20.81 17.63
CA GLY A 114 -5.15 -21.70 18.71
C GLY A 114 -5.51 -23.17 18.48
N ASP A 115 -5.82 -23.55 17.24
CA ASP A 115 -6.30 -24.87 16.87
C ASP A 115 -5.44 -25.43 15.72
N SER A 116 -4.73 -26.53 16.00
CA SER A 116 -3.85 -27.21 15.04
C SER A 116 -4.59 -28.01 13.97
N THR A 117 -5.93 -28.09 14.03
CA THR A 117 -6.75 -28.71 12.98
C THR A 117 -6.79 -27.87 11.69
N TYR A 118 -6.48 -26.56 11.77
CA TYR A 118 -6.34 -25.66 10.62
C TYR A 118 -4.92 -25.71 10.04
N GLY A 119 -4.59 -26.82 9.39
CA GLY A 119 -3.25 -27.05 8.82
C GLY A 119 -3.24 -27.87 7.53
N ASP A 120 -4.36 -27.91 6.80
CA ASP A 120 -4.42 -28.64 5.53
C ASP A 120 -3.66 -27.87 4.44
N ASP A 121 -2.99 -28.62 3.55
CA ASP A 121 -2.23 -28.16 2.37
C ASP A 121 -3.10 -27.47 1.31
N LYS A 122 -4.36 -27.17 1.64
CA LYS A 122 -5.36 -26.49 0.81
C LYS A 122 -5.82 -25.16 1.38
N THR A 123 -5.32 -24.78 2.55
CA THR A 123 -5.68 -23.53 3.22
C THR A 123 -5.27 -22.34 2.35
N PRO A 124 -6.20 -21.48 1.89
CA PRO A 124 -5.85 -20.37 1.01
C PRO A 124 -4.78 -19.46 1.60
N ILE A 125 -3.90 -18.95 0.74
CA ILE A 125 -2.84 -18.00 1.12
C ILE A 125 -3.16 -16.65 0.51
N VAL A 126 -3.16 -15.60 1.34
CA VAL A 126 -3.27 -14.21 0.90
C VAL A 126 -1.90 -13.54 0.97
N ILE A 127 -1.40 -13.16 -0.21
CA ILE A 127 -0.17 -12.41 -0.40
C ILE A 127 -0.49 -10.92 -0.25
N VAL A 128 0.12 -10.27 0.73
CA VAL A 128 -0.11 -8.84 1.02
C VAL A 128 1.09 -8.02 0.59
N ILE A 129 0.85 -7.00 -0.22
CA ILE A 129 1.86 -6.09 -0.77
C ILE A 129 1.69 -4.72 -0.10
N PRO A 130 2.59 -4.33 0.83
CA PRO A 130 2.47 -3.09 1.59
C PRO A 130 2.60 -1.82 0.73
N GLY A 131 2.17 -0.70 1.31
CA GLY A 131 2.37 0.64 0.76
C GLY A 131 3.82 1.14 0.83
N LEU A 132 4.01 2.40 0.43
CA LEU A 132 5.33 3.06 0.39
C LEU A 132 5.95 3.14 1.79
N SER A 133 7.23 2.78 1.91
CA SER A 133 7.98 2.80 3.17
C SER A 133 7.24 2.12 4.34
N SER A 134 6.43 1.11 4.02
CA SER A 134 5.62 0.34 4.96
C SER A 134 6.04 -1.13 4.97
N ASP A 135 5.72 -1.81 6.07
CA ASP A 135 6.06 -3.21 6.32
C ASP A 135 4.90 -3.92 7.04
N SER A 136 5.11 -5.18 7.40
CA SER A 136 4.19 -6.02 8.19
C SER A 136 3.79 -5.42 9.55
N ALA A 137 4.59 -4.50 10.10
CA ALA A 137 4.30 -3.88 11.40
C ALA A 137 3.27 -2.74 11.30
N SER A 138 2.96 -2.26 10.09
CA SER A 138 2.00 -1.18 9.88
C SER A 138 0.58 -1.53 10.36
N PRO A 139 -0.13 -0.59 11.03
CA PRO A 139 -1.43 -0.90 11.65
C PRO A 139 -2.47 -1.49 10.69
N TYR A 140 -2.57 -0.95 9.48
CA TYR A 140 -3.53 -1.41 8.49
C TYR A 140 -3.21 -2.81 7.94
N ILE A 141 -1.92 -3.18 7.86
CA ILE A 141 -1.48 -4.53 7.50
C ILE A 141 -1.86 -5.52 8.61
N LYS A 142 -1.65 -5.15 9.88
CA LYS A 142 -2.04 -5.99 11.03
C LYS A 142 -3.54 -6.23 11.09
N HIS A 143 -4.36 -5.19 10.88
CA HIS A 143 -5.82 -5.34 10.78
C HIS A 143 -6.22 -6.33 9.68
N LEU A 144 -5.61 -6.20 8.50
CA LEU A 144 -5.87 -7.09 7.38
C LEU A 144 -5.43 -8.53 7.68
N ALA A 145 -4.18 -8.72 8.09
CA ALA A 145 -3.58 -10.02 8.35
C ALA A 145 -4.34 -10.78 9.44
N PHE A 146 -4.63 -10.12 10.57
CA PHE A 146 -5.42 -10.70 11.64
C PHE A 146 -6.83 -11.08 11.20
N SER A 147 -7.51 -10.22 10.43
CA SER A 147 -8.88 -10.47 10.01
C SER A 147 -8.98 -11.64 9.01
N ILE A 148 -7.98 -11.81 8.14
CA ILE A 148 -7.90 -12.96 7.22
C ILE A 148 -7.55 -14.24 7.98
N ALA A 149 -6.54 -14.19 8.85
CA ALA A 149 -6.12 -15.33 9.66
C ALA A 149 -7.23 -15.85 10.58
N LYS A 150 -7.98 -14.94 11.20
CA LYS A 150 -9.16 -15.27 12.01
C LYS A 150 -10.27 -15.97 11.22
N ARG A 151 -10.27 -15.88 9.88
CA ARG A 151 -11.20 -16.61 9.00
C ARG A 151 -10.67 -17.97 8.53
N GLY A 152 -9.53 -18.41 9.06
CA GLY A 152 -8.96 -19.71 8.73
C GLY A 152 -7.96 -19.69 7.57
N TRP A 153 -7.61 -18.54 7.00
CA TRP A 153 -6.70 -18.43 5.85
C TRP A 153 -5.29 -18.02 6.27
N ASN A 154 -4.27 -18.43 5.52
CA ASN A 154 -2.89 -18.01 5.78
C ASN A 154 -2.62 -16.65 5.13
N VAL A 155 -1.74 -15.87 5.74
CA VAL A 155 -1.30 -14.57 5.20
C VAL A 155 0.21 -14.55 5.12
N VAL A 156 0.71 -14.03 4.01
CA VAL A 156 2.14 -13.72 3.83
C VAL A 156 2.27 -12.26 3.42
N VAL A 157 2.95 -11.46 4.23
CA VAL A 157 3.26 -10.08 3.90
C VAL A 157 4.61 -10.05 3.18
N CYS A 158 4.59 -9.67 1.91
CA CYS A 158 5.79 -9.48 1.10
C CYS A 158 6.35 -8.08 1.37
N ASN A 159 7.28 -7.97 2.33
CA ASN A 159 7.93 -6.69 2.57
C ASN A 159 8.81 -6.33 1.38
N HIS A 160 8.76 -5.06 0.98
CA HIS A 160 9.64 -4.55 -0.07
C HIS A 160 11.12 -4.63 0.35
N ARG A 161 12.04 -4.72 -0.63
CA ARG A 161 13.48 -4.76 -0.38
C ARG A 161 13.93 -3.61 0.52
N GLY A 162 14.74 -3.92 1.52
CA GLY A 162 15.26 -2.90 2.44
C GLY A 162 14.28 -2.47 3.55
N LEU A 163 13.10 -3.10 3.65
CA LEU A 163 12.11 -2.86 4.69
C LEU A 163 11.92 -4.10 5.59
N GLY A 164 11.10 -3.95 6.63
CA GLY A 164 10.89 -5.00 7.62
C GLY A 164 12.09 -5.25 8.53
N GLY A 165 13.16 -4.46 8.45
CA GLY A 165 14.40 -4.66 9.21
C GLY A 165 15.45 -5.51 8.48
N ILE A 166 15.27 -5.74 7.19
CA ILE A 166 16.26 -6.38 6.32
C ILE A 166 16.92 -5.33 5.44
N SER A 167 18.24 -5.40 5.27
CA SER A 167 18.99 -4.51 4.38
C SER A 167 18.83 -4.90 2.92
N VAL A 168 18.97 -3.93 2.01
CA VAL A 168 19.09 -4.25 0.59
C VAL A 168 20.43 -4.97 0.35
N THR A 169 20.41 -6.13 -0.31
CA THR A 169 21.60 -6.96 -0.57
C THR A 169 22.03 -7.00 -2.04
N SER A 170 21.32 -6.28 -2.90
CA SER A 170 21.54 -6.21 -4.35
C SER A 170 21.54 -4.76 -4.83
N ASP A 171 21.92 -4.53 -6.08
CA ASP A 171 21.84 -3.19 -6.69
C ASP A 171 20.40 -2.82 -7.11
N CYS A 172 19.44 -3.71 -6.89
CA CYS A 172 18.02 -3.50 -7.17
C CYS A 172 17.25 -3.08 -5.91
N PHE A 173 16.59 -1.92 -6.00
CA PHE A 173 15.66 -1.38 -5.01
C PHE A 173 14.22 -1.53 -5.50
N TYR A 174 13.27 -1.59 -4.57
CA TYR A 174 11.86 -1.52 -4.94
C TYR A 174 11.50 -0.09 -5.39
N ASN A 175 10.53 0.00 -6.28
CA ASN A 175 9.89 1.26 -6.67
C ASN A 175 8.43 0.98 -7.08
N ALA A 176 7.71 2.02 -7.50
CA ALA A 176 6.28 1.93 -7.79
C ALA A 176 5.92 0.95 -8.92
N GLY A 177 6.88 0.57 -9.77
CA GLY A 177 6.69 -0.38 -10.87
C GLY A 177 7.46 -1.69 -10.72
N TRP A 178 8.02 -1.99 -9.55
CA TRP A 178 8.84 -3.18 -9.31
C TRP A 178 7.96 -4.43 -9.12
N THR A 179 7.54 -5.03 -10.23
CA THR A 179 6.64 -6.19 -10.26
C THR A 179 7.37 -7.53 -10.17
N LYS A 180 8.68 -7.55 -10.39
CA LYS A 180 9.51 -8.77 -10.41
C LYS A 180 9.47 -9.53 -9.07
N ASP A 181 9.64 -8.83 -7.95
CA ASP A 181 9.61 -9.50 -6.63
C ASP A 181 8.27 -10.17 -6.35
N ILE A 182 7.17 -9.55 -6.81
CA ILE A 182 5.83 -10.13 -6.67
C ILE A 182 5.72 -11.37 -7.55
N HIS A 183 6.19 -11.31 -8.80
CA HIS A 183 6.21 -12.46 -9.70
C HIS A 183 6.98 -13.64 -9.10
N ASP A 184 8.20 -13.40 -8.60
CA ASP A 184 9.07 -14.42 -8.04
C ASP A 184 8.44 -15.09 -6.81
N VAL A 185 7.85 -14.30 -5.90
CA VAL A 185 7.16 -14.84 -4.71
C VAL A 185 5.93 -15.64 -5.10
N VAL A 186 5.09 -15.11 -5.99
CA VAL A 186 3.85 -15.78 -6.42
C VAL A 186 4.17 -17.14 -7.03
N ASN A 187 5.18 -17.23 -7.90
CA ASN A 187 5.58 -18.49 -8.51
C ASN A 187 6.21 -19.45 -7.49
N HIS A 188 7.04 -18.94 -6.58
CA HIS A 188 7.61 -19.76 -5.52
C HIS A 188 6.52 -20.38 -4.63
N LEU A 189 5.54 -19.58 -4.20
CA LEU A 189 4.43 -20.07 -3.38
C LEU A 189 3.53 -21.03 -4.15
N HIS A 190 3.30 -20.78 -5.45
CA HIS A 190 2.54 -21.71 -6.26
C HIS A 190 3.29 -23.04 -6.43
N HIS A 191 4.61 -23.02 -6.54
CA HIS A 191 5.43 -24.22 -6.60
C HIS A 191 5.46 -24.98 -5.27
N GLU A 192 5.61 -24.27 -4.15
CA GLU A 192 5.62 -24.87 -2.80
C GLU A 192 4.23 -25.41 -2.40
N TYR A 193 3.16 -24.75 -2.84
CA TYR A 193 1.76 -25.12 -2.53
C TYR A 193 0.89 -25.23 -3.81
N PRO A 194 1.10 -26.26 -4.66
CA PRO A 194 0.49 -26.34 -6.01
C PRO A 194 -1.04 -26.39 -6.04
N THR A 195 -1.67 -26.88 -4.98
CA THR A 195 -3.13 -27.03 -4.88
C THR A 195 -3.79 -25.91 -4.09
N THR A 196 -3.01 -25.02 -3.48
CA THR A 196 -3.52 -23.94 -2.64
C THR A 196 -3.94 -22.74 -3.48
N PRO A 197 -5.18 -22.24 -3.32
CA PRO A 197 -5.58 -20.98 -3.92
C PRO A 197 -4.75 -19.82 -3.35
N LEU A 198 -4.06 -19.10 -4.24
CA LEU A 198 -3.34 -17.88 -3.89
C LEU A 198 -4.20 -16.65 -4.22
N PHE A 199 -4.34 -15.74 -3.27
CA PHE A 199 -4.97 -14.44 -3.46
C PHE A 199 -3.95 -13.33 -3.20
N ALA A 200 -4.17 -12.15 -3.76
CA ALA A 200 -3.28 -11.00 -3.55
C ALA A 200 -4.05 -9.76 -3.06
N VAL A 201 -3.46 -9.01 -2.12
CA VAL A 201 -3.99 -7.72 -1.67
C VAL A 201 -2.87 -6.70 -1.68
N GLY A 202 -3.02 -5.66 -2.49
CA GLY A 202 -2.10 -4.53 -2.54
C GLY A 202 -2.72 -3.29 -1.92
N THR A 203 -1.93 -2.52 -1.18
CA THR A 203 -2.37 -1.26 -0.55
C THR A 203 -1.50 -0.08 -1.00
N SER A 204 -2.09 1.05 -1.33
CA SER A 204 -1.37 2.27 -1.77
C SER A 204 -0.39 1.95 -2.92
N ILE A 205 0.91 2.24 -2.79
CA ILE A 205 1.89 1.89 -3.83
C ILE A 205 1.93 0.38 -4.13
N GLY A 206 1.68 -0.46 -3.12
CA GLY A 206 1.57 -1.91 -3.31
C GLY A 206 0.36 -2.32 -4.14
N ALA A 207 -0.72 -1.53 -4.08
CA ALA A 207 -1.88 -1.71 -4.96
C ALA A 207 -1.52 -1.36 -6.41
N ASN A 208 -0.74 -0.30 -6.62
CA ASN A 208 -0.22 0.06 -7.95
C ASN A 208 0.67 -1.05 -8.52
N ILE A 209 1.63 -1.54 -7.74
CA ILE A 209 2.51 -2.66 -8.14
C ILE A 209 1.68 -3.90 -8.46
N LEU A 210 0.69 -4.24 -7.62
CA LEU A 210 -0.17 -5.40 -7.84
C LEU A 210 -0.95 -5.28 -9.16
N VAL A 211 -1.63 -4.16 -9.41
CA VAL A 211 -2.43 -4.00 -10.64
C VAL A 211 -1.54 -4.02 -11.87
N LYS A 212 -0.36 -3.37 -11.81
CA LYS A 212 0.63 -3.43 -12.88
C LYS A 212 1.08 -4.87 -13.15
N TYR A 213 1.45 -5.62 -12.11
CA TYR A 213 1.80 -7.04 -12.19
C TYR A 213 0.67 -7.85 -12.86
N LEU A 214 -0.58 -7.68 -12.41
CA LEU A 214 -1.71 -8.42 -12.98
C LEU A 214 -1.95 -8.13 -14.48
N GLY A 215 -1.66 -6.92 -14.94
CA GLY A 215 -1.80 -6.56 -16.36
C GLY A 215 -0.55 -6.83 -17.21
N GLU A 216 0.63 -6.95 -16.61
CA GLU A 216 1.86 -7.34 -17.32
C GLU A 216 1.90 -8.83 -17.63
N TYR A 217 1.52 -9.67 -16.68
CA TYR A 217 1.67 -11.12 -16.79
C TYR A 217 0.38 -11.84 -17.25
N GLY A 218 -0.77 -11.14 -17.29
CA GLY A 218 -1.98 -11.60 -17.97
C GLY A 218 -2.52 -12.96 -17.50
N GLU A 219 -2.60 -13.94 -18.41
CA GLU A 219 -3.18 -15.27 -18.14
C GLU A 219 -2.26 -16.24 -17.38
N ASP A 220 -0.97 -15.92 -17.29
CA ASP A 220 0.05 -16.82 -16.74
C ASP A 220 0.30 -16.60 -15.24
N ILE A 221 -0.72 -16.11 -14.53
CA ILE A 221 -0.61 -15.71 -13.13
C ILE A 221 -1.34 -16.75 -12.25
N PRO A 222 -0.65 -17.44 -11.32
CA PRO A 222 -1.30 -18.39 -10.41
C PRO A 222 -1.99 -17.68 -9.22
N ILE A 223 -2.72 -16.59 -9.49
CA ILE A 223 -3.53 -15.85 -8.51
C ILE A 223 -5.00 -16.04 -8.84
N ALA A 224 -5.74 -16.60 -7.89
CA ALA A 224 -7.18 -16.88 -8.00
C ALA A 224 -8.05 -15.62 -7.99
N GLY A 225 -7.57 -14.55 -7.34
CA GLY A 225 -8.25 -13.27 -7.22
C GLY A 225 -7.42 -12.24 -6.47
N ALA A 226 -7.74 -10.97 -6.65
CA ALA A 226 -6.97 -9.87 -6.08
C ALA A 226 -7.83 -8.71 -5.56
N VAL A 227 -7.27 -7.93 -4.65
CA VAL A 227 -7.85 -6.65 -4.20
C VAL A 227 -6.78 -5.54 -4.19
N ALA A 228 -7.10 -4.40 -4.80
CA ALA A 228 -6.27 -3.21 -4.81
C ALA A 228 -6.94 -2.09 -3.98
N VAL A 229 -6.28 -1.60 -2.93
CA VAL A 229 -6.86 -0.64 -1.98
C VAL A 229 -6.08 0.68 -2.01
N CYS A 230 -6.78 1.78 -2.30
CA CYS A 230 -6.24 3.14 -2.39
C CYS A 230 -5.03 3.25 -3.33
N SER A 231 -5.09 2.61 -4.49
CA SER A 231 -4.02 2.74 -5.50
C SER A 231 -3.90 4.19 -5.96
N PRO A 232 -2.68 4.72 -6.16
CA PRO A 232 -2.47 6.02 -6.80
C PRO A 232 -2.86 6.04 -8.28
N TRP A 233 -2.96 4.87 -8.94
CA TRP A 233 -3.34 4.66 -10.35
C TRP A 233 -2.44 5.31 -11.40
N ASP A 234 -2.32 6.63 -11.37
CA ASP A 234 -1.48 7.45 -12.22
C ASP A 234 -0.54 8.30 -11.34
N LEU A 235 0.74 7.93 -11.35
CA LEU A 235 1.78 8.55 -10.53
C LEU A 235 2.08 9.99 -10.98
N LEU A 236 1.89 10.31 -12.26
CA LEU A 236 2.10 11.66 -12.78
C LEU A 236 1.01 12.60 -12.31
N ILE A 237 -0.26 12.19 -12.39
CA ILE A 237 -1.40 12.92 -11.82
C ILE A 237 -1.21 13.04 -10.30
N GLY A 238 -0.85 11.96 -9.62
CA GLY A 238 -0.56 11.93 -8.18
C GLY A 238 0.51 12.95 -7.77
N SER A 239 1.62 13.01 -8.50
CA SER A 239 2.72 13.95 -8.21
C SER A 239 2.31 15.42 -8.35
N LYS A 240 1.39 15.73 -9.28
CA LYS A 240 0.83 17.08 -9.43
C LYS A 240 -0.17 17.39 -8.32
N PHE A 241 -0.99 16.40 -7.95
CA PHE A 241 -1.99 16.53 -6.90
C PHE A 241 -1.36 16.79 -5.53
N ILE A 242 -0.31 16.04 -5.16
CA ILE A 242 0.31 16.16 -3.84
C ILE A 242 0.98 17.54 -3.61
N CYS A 243 1.28 18.24 -4.70
CA CYS A 243 1.82 19.60 -4.69
C CYS A 243 0.74 20.70 -4.72
N ARG A 244 -0.55 20.36 -4.89
CA ARG A 244 -1.60 21.31 -5.28
C ARG A 244 -2.03 22.27 -4.15
N ARG A 245 -2.26 21.78 -2.93
CA ARG A 245 -2.64 22.63 -1.77
C ARG A 245 -1.66 22.46 -0.62
N THR A 246 -1.69 23.41 0.32
CA THR A 246 -0.83 23.41 1.50
C THR A 246 -0.96 22.13 2.32
N VAL A 247 -2.19 21.60 2.46
CA VAL A 247 -2.41 20.36 3.21
C VAL A 247 -1.75 19.15 2.52
N GLN A 248 -1.88 19.02 1.20
CA GLN A 248 -1.21 17.96 0.43
C GLN A 248 0.32 18.08 0.48
N LYS A 249 0.88 19.30 0.48
CA LYS A 249 2.33 19.50 0.63
C LYS A 249 2.88 18.97 1.95
N PHE A 250 2.07 18.90 3.01
CA PHE A 250 2.48 18.22 4.25
C PHE A 250 2.60 16.70 4.04
N TYR A 251 1.71 16.09 3.27
CA TYR A 251 1.81 14.66 2.91
C TYR A 251 3.01 14.40 2.03
N ASP A 252 3.23 15.21 0.99
CA ASP A 252 4.42 15.13 0.13
C ASP A 252 5.69 15.16 0.97
N ARG A 253 5.80 16.14 1.88
CA ARG A 253 6.96 16.25 2.77
C ARG A 253 7.10 15.05 3.71
N ALA A 254 6.00 14.56 4.31
CA ALA A 254 6.04 13.42 5.21
C ALA A 254 6.48 12.13 4.50
N LEU A 255 5.96 11.88 3.30
CA LEU A 255 6.35 10.74 2.46
C LEU A 255 7.81 10.87 1.99
N THR A 256 8.25 12.08 1.62
CA THR A 256 9.66 12.36 1.29
C THR A 256 10.58 12.03 2.45
N ILE A 257 10.23 12.43 3.68
CA ILE A 257 11.02 12.10 4.88
C ILE A 257 11.11 10.58 5.06
N GLY A 258 10.00 9.85 4.89
CA GLY A 258 10.01 8.39 4.95
C GLY A 258 10.90 7.73 3.88
N LEU A 259 10.99 8.32 2.69
CA LEU A 259 11.91 7.88 1.63
C LEU A 259 13.37 8.21 1.96
N GLN A 260 13.64 9.39 2.52
CA GLN A 260 14.97 9.77 2.98
C GLN A 260 15.45 8.87 4.13
N GLU A 261 14.57 8.53 5.07
CA GLU A 261 14.87 7.57 6.15
C GLU A 261 15.16 6.18 5.58
N TYR A 262 14.38 5.72 4.60
CA TYR A 262 14.65 4.47 3.88
C TYR A 262 16.03 4.51 3.18
N ALA A 263 16.34 5.59 2.47
CA ALA A 263 17.63 5.75 1.81
C ALA A 263 18.79 5.79 2.80
N GLN A 264 18.58 6.39 3.97
CA GLN A 264 19.58 6.45 5.04
C GLN A 264 19.92 5.09 5.62
N LEU A 265 18.96 4.15 5.67
CA LEU A 265 19.23 2.76 6.07
C LEU A 265 20.17 2.04 5.09
N HIS A 266 20.16 2.46 3.82
CA HIS A 266 20.91 1.84 2.73
C HIS A 266 21.90 2.83 2.09
N GLN A 267 22.45 3.75 2.90
CA GLN A 267 23.27 4.87 2.43
C GLN A 267 24.43 4.41 1.54
N THR A 268 25.13 3.34 1.92
CA THR A 268 26.29 2.84 1.16
C THR A 268 25.93 2.50 -0.28
N LEU A 269 24.76 1.92 -0.51
CA LEU A 269 24.26 1.60 -1.84
C LEU A 269 23.77 2.85 -2.57
N TYR A 270 23.02 3.73 -1.90
CA TYR A 270 22.52 4.96 -2.50
C TYR A 270 23.63 5.95 -2.87
N SER A 271 24.72 6.03 -2.09
CA SER A 271 25.90 6.84 -2.43
C SER A 271 26.65 6.31 -3.65
N ARG A 272 26.51 5.03 -3.97
CA ARG A 272 27.12 4.41 -5.16
C ARG A 272 26.21 4.48 -6.39
N LEU A 273 24.91 4.28 -6.21
CA LEU A 273 23.95 4.09 -7.31
C LEU A 273 23.06 5.31 -7.60
N GLY A 274 22.96 6.26 -6.66
CA GLY A 274 22.17 7.48 -6.79
C GLY A 274 22.95 8.74 -6.42
N ASP A 275 22.26 9.88 -6.40
CA ASP A 275 22.80 11.16 -5.95
C ASP A 275 22.49 11.34 -4.46
N TRP A 276 23.41 10.92 -3.60
CA TRP A 276 23.25 11.00 -2.15
C TRP A 276 22.99 12.43 -1.64
N ASP A 277 23.69 13.42 -2.18
CA ASP A 277 23.54 14.80 -1.76
C ASP A 277 22.16 15.35 -2.16
N GLY A 278 21.69 14.99 -3.36
CA GLY A 278 20.34 15.28 -3.84
C GLY A 278 19.26 14.60 -2.99
N ILE A 279 19.46 13.33 -2.64
CA ILE A 279 18.56 12.56 -1.77
C ILE A 279 18.38 13.25 -0.42
N VAL A 280 19.48 13.62 0.25
CA VAL A 280 19.44 14.29 1.57
C VAL A 280 18.76 15.66 1.51
N LYS A 281 18.89 16.37 0.38
CA LYS A 281 18.29 17.71 0.18
C LYS A 281 16.85 17.67 -0.34
N SER A 282 16.34 16.50 -0.73
CA SER A 282 15.01 16.33 -1.32
C SER A 282 13.91 16.89 -0.42
N ARG A 283 13.00 17.67 -1.01
CA ARG A 283 11.87 18.32 -0.31
C ARG A 283 10.54 17.68 -0.66
N THR A 284 10.44 17.13 -1.86
CA THR A 284 9.26 16.46 -2.43
C THR A 284 9.59 15.02 -2.83
N ILE A 285 8.56 14.18 -2.98
CA ILE A 285 8.71 12.81 -3.49
C ILE A 285 9.35 12.86 -4.88
N ARG A 286 8.97 13.85 -5.69
CA ARG A 286 9.51 14.06 -7.02
C ARG A 286 11.00 14.38 -7.01
N ASP A 287 11.48 15.16 -6.03
CA ASP A 287 12.93 15.39 -5.86
C ASP A 287 13.64 14.08 -5.54
N PHE A 288 13.10 13.31 -4.58
CA PHE A 288 13.67 12.02 -4.22
C PHE A 288 13.70 11.06 -5.42
N ASP A 289 12.62 11.01 -6.20
CA ASP A 289 12.57 10.18 -7.40
C ASP A 289 13.60 10.61 -8.44
N ASN A 290 13.84 11.92 -8.59
CA ASN A 290 14.86 12.44 -9.49
C ASN A 290 16.28 12.01 -9.07
N TYR A 291 16.60 12.12 -7.77
CA TYR A 291 17.96 11.90 -7.26
C TYR A 291 18.25 10.44 -6.84
N ALA A 292 17.22 9.64 -6.58
CA ALA A 292 17.33 8.25 -6.17
C ALA A 292 16.69 7.32 -7.20
N THR A 293 15.36 7.36 -7.31
CA THR A 293 14.58 6.32 -8.00
C THR A 293 14.91 6.23 -9.49
N CYS A 294 15.05 7.36 -10.18
CA CYS A 294 15.39 7.40 -11.60
C CYS A 294 16.81 6.91 -11.87
N LEU A 295 17.77 7.28 -11.01
CA LEU A 295 19.16 6.86 -11.19
C LEU A 295 19.32 5.36 -10.93
N VAL A 296 18.79 4.87 -9.81
CA VAL A 296 18.84 3.44 -9.44
C VAL A 296 18.03 2.59 -10.41
N GLY A 297 16.83 3.05 -10.78
CA GLY A 297 15.93 2.38 -11.71
C GLY A 297 16.28 2.59 -13.19
N LYS A 298 17.32 3.36 -13.51
CA LYS A 298 17.77 3.70 -14.86
C LYS A 298 16.68 4.30 -15.75
N PHE A 299 15.82 5.14 -15.17
CA PHE A 299 14.83 5.92 -15.91
C PHE A 299 15.42 7.24 -16.38
N GLU A 300 15.17 7.61 -17.63
CA GLU A 300 15.65 8.86 -18.23
C GLU A 300 15.17 10.11 -17.47
N THR A 301 13.89 10.12 -17.09
CA THR A 301 13.28 11.22 -16.33
C THR A 301 12.27 10.71 -15.32
N VAL A 302 11.93 11.54 -14.34
CA VAL A 302 10.85 11.24 -13.38
C VAL A 302 9.49 11.04 -14.08
N ASP A 303 9.23 11.78 -15.16
CA ASP A 303 7.98 11.61 -15.92
C ASP A 303 7.96 10.29 -16.69
N THR A 304 9.10 9.85 -17.22
CA THR A 304 9.25 8.52 -17.84
C THR A 304 8.99 7.43 -16.80
N TYR A 305 9.61 7.54 -15.61
CA TYR A 305 9.35 6.65 -14.49
C TYR A 305 7.86 6.60 -14.13
N TYR A 306 7.23 7.76 -13.91
CA TYR A 306 5.82 7.82 -13.53
C TYR A 306 4.89 7.25 -14.58
N ARG A 307 5.11 7.52 -15.87
CA ARG A 307 4.30 6.93 -16.94
C ARG A 307 4.45 5.41 -16.96
N HIS A 308 5.68 4.91 -16.94
CA HIS A 308 5.97 3.47 -17.04
C HIS A 308 5.48 2.69 -15.82
N CYS A 309 5.46 3.31 -14.64
CA CYS A 309 5.06 2.65 -13.41
C CYS A 309 3.60 2.87 -13.03
N SER A 310 2.82 3.64 -13.78
CA SER A 310 1.40 3.90 -13.48
C SER A 310 0.53 2.69 -13.83
N SER A 311 -0.16 2.14 -12.81
CA SER A 311 -1.02 0.97 -12.98
C SER A 311 -2.25 1.20 -13.86
N ALA A 312 -2.72 2.45 -14.01
CA ALA A 312 -3.87 2.79 -14.85
C ALA A 312 -3.75 2.24 -16.28
N GLN A 313 -2.54 2.25 -16.85
CA GLN A 313 -2.28 1.76 -18.22
C GLN A 313 -2.41 0.23 -18.38
N TYR A 314 -2.42 -0.50 -17.27
CA TYR A 314 -2.47 -1.96 -17.25
C TYR A 314 -3.85 -2.51 -16.92
N VAL A 315 -4.79 -1.66 -16.49
CA VAL A 315 -6.15 -2.04 -16.05
C VAL A 315 -6.89 -2.83 -17.12
N THR A 316 -6.78 -2.45 -18.40
CA THR A 316 -7.45 -3.15 -19.50
C THR A 316 -6.91 -4.55 -19.77
N LYS A 317 -5.69 -4.85 -19.32
CA LYS A 317 -5.00 -6.14 -19.51
C LYS A 317 -5.16 -7.10 -18.35
N VAL A 318 -5.78 -6.68 -17.24
CA VAL A 318 -6.00 -7.54 -16.07
C VAL A 318 -7.02 -8.64 -16.38
N LEU A 319 -6.62 -9.89 -16.21
CA LEU A 319 -7.48 -11.07 -16.45
C LEU A 319 -7.92 -11.79 -15.16
N VAL A 320 -7.29 -11.47 -14.04
CA VAL A 320 -7.64 -11.98 -12.71
C VAL A 320 -8.84 -11.19 -12.16
N PRO A 321 -9.82 -11.84 -11.49
CA PRO A 321 -10.86 -11.16 -10.74
C PRO A 321 -10.27 -10.17 -9.74
N LEU A 322 -10.55 -8.89 -9.93
CA LEU A 322 -9.92 -7.81 -9.18
C LEU A 322 -10.99 -6.87 -8.62
N LEU A 323 -10.99 -6.70 -7.30
CA LEU A 323 -11.74 -5.63 -6.64
C LEU A 323 -10.80 -4.44 -6.39
N CYS A 324 -11.21 -3.25 -6.80
CA CYS A 324 -10.50 -2.01 -6.55
C CYS A 324 -11.29 -1.17 -5.54
N ILE A 325 -10.66 -0.66 -4.49
CA ILE A 325 -11.30 0.16 -3.45
C ILE A 325 -10.62 1.51 -3.38
N SER A 326 -11.39 2.60 -3.55
CA SER A 326 -10.91 3.98 -3.43
C SER A 326 -11.88 4.85 -2.61
N SER A 327 -11.41 6.01 -2.15
CA SER A 327 -12.21 7.06 -1.52
C SER A 327 -12.06 8.37 -2.30
N LEU A 328 -13.13 9.15 -2.42
CA LEU A 328 -13.11 10.43 -3.13
C LEU A 328 -12.36 11.53 -2.37
N ASP A 329 -12.23 11.38 -1.05
CA ASP A 329 -11.56 12.32 -0.15
C ASP A 329 -10.14 11.88 0.26
N ASP A 330 -9.55 10.91 -0.44
CA ASP A 330 -8.18 10.45 -0.16
C ASP A 330 -7.19 11.62 -0.33
N PRO A 331 -6.46 12.01 0.75
CA PRO A 331 -5.56 13.15 0.72
C PRO A 331 -4.22 12.87 0.01
N VAL A 332 -3.96 11.62 -0.38
CA VAL A 332 -2.73 11.17 -1.05
C VAL A 332 -3.02 10.74 -2.49
N CYS A 333 -4.09 9.96 -2.71
CA CYS A 333 -4.44 9.42 -4.02
C CYS A 333 -5.70 10.09 -4.59
N THR A 334 -5.53 11.02 -5.52
CA THR A 334 -6.66 11.78 -6.07
C THR A 334 -7.63 10.92 -6.88
N TRP A 335 -8.93 11.22 -6.77
CA TRP A 335 -9.98 10.61 -7.59
C TRP A 335 -9.80 10.91 -9.09
N GLU A 336 -9.08 11.98 -9.44
CA GLU A 336 -8.74 12.36 -10.82
C GLU A 336 -7.85 11.32 -11.51
N ALA A 337 -7.13 10.50 -10.75
CA ALA A 337 -6.25 9.45 -11.26
C ALA A 337 -6.98 8.11 -11.45
N ILE A 338 -8.20 7.97 -10.93
CA ILE A 338 -8.95 6.71 -11.02
C ILE A 338 -9.30 6.41 -12.49
N PRO A 339 -8.95 5.22 -13.01
CA PRO A 339 -9.18 4.85 -14.41
C PRO A 339 -10.62 4.33 -14.61
N TRP A 340 -11.59 5.25 -14.51
CA TRP A 340 -13.02 4.94 -14.50
C TRP A 340 -13.48 4.15 -15.72
N ASP A 341 -13.02 4.56 -16.90
CA ASP A 341 -13.46 3.99 -18.17
C ASP A 341 -12.78 2.65 -18.44
N GLU A 342 -11.51 2.51 -18.09
CA GLU A 342 -10.78 1.24 -18.18
C GLU A 342 -11.37 0.20 -17.22
N CYS A 343 -11.73 0.59 -15.99
CA CYS A 343 -12.46 -0.26 -15.06
C CYS A 343 -13.85 -0.65 -15.59
N ARG A 344 -14.55 0.28 -16.27
CA ARG A 344 -15.86 0.00 -16.88
C ARG A 344 -15.74 -0.91 -18.11
N ALA A 345 -14.63 -0.84 -18.83
CA ALA A 345 -14.38 -1.67 -20.00
C ALA A 345 -13.98 -3.11 -19.63
N ASN A 346 -13.25 -3.30 -18.53
CA ASN A 346 -12.77 -4.63 -18.14
C ASN A 346 -13.84 -5.47 -17.41
N LYS A 347 -14.09 -6.70 -17.87
CA LYS A 347 -15.07 -7.64 -17.29
C LYS A 347 -14.61 -8.30 -16.00
N ASN A 348 -13.31 -8.27 -15.69
CA ASN A 348 -12.74 -8.91 -14.50
C ASN A 348 -12.60 -7.96 -13.31
N ILE A 349 -12.83 -6.66 -13.52
CA ILE A 349 -12.63 -5.63 -12.52
C ILE A 349 -13.97 -5.12 -11.99
N VAL A 350 -14.03 -4.91 -10.67
CA VAL A 350 -15.07 -4.11 -10.02
C VAL A 350 -14.39 -3.01 -9.23
N LEU A 351 -14.73 -1.75 -9.52
CA LEU A 351 -14.24 -0.59 -8.79
C LEU A 351 -15.32 -0.12 -7.80
N ALA A 352 -14.98 -0.11 -6.52
CA ALA A 352 -15.80 0.35 -5.42
C ALA A 352 -15.25 1.67 -4.85
N VAL A 353 -16.04 2.74 -4.92
CA VAL A 353 -15.63 4.07 -4.47
C VAL A 353 -16.56 4.58 -3.39
N THR A 354 -15.96 4.97 -2.27
CA THR A 354 -16.64 5.59 -1.14
C THR A 354 -16.52 7.11 -1.23
N ARG A 355 -17.49 7.84 -0.66
CA ARG A 355 -17.41 9.30 -0.55
C ARG A 355 -16.30 9.73 0.42
N HIS A 356 -16.19 9.00 1.52
CA HIS A 356 -15.24 9.26 2.61
C HIS A 356 -14.43 8.01 2.91
N GLY A 357 -13.22 8.20 3.40
CA GLY A 357 -12.38 7.12 3.91
C GLY A 357 -10.95 7.55 4.23
N GLY A 358 -10.51 8.71 3.72
CA GLY A 358 -9.10 9.11 3.77
C GLY A 358 -8.20 8.07 3.09
N HIS A 359 -6.89 8.16 3.32
CA HIS A 359 -5.92 7.20 2.79
C HIS A 359 -5.81 5.97 3.71
N LEU A 360 -6.25 4.80 3.23
CA LEU A 360 -6.22 3.49 3.91
C LEU A 360 -6.94 3.38 5.26
N ALA A 361 -7.57 4.45 5.75
CA ALA A 361 -8.17 4.49 7.09
C ALA A 361 -9.57 3.85 7.12
N PHE A 362 -10.56 4.45 6.44
CA PHE A 362 -11.94 3.96 6.37
C PHE A 362 -12.48 3.48 7.73
N PHE A 363 -12.22 4.24 8.80
CA PHE A 363 -12.66 3.84 10.13
C PHE A 363 -14.18 3.83 10.19
N GLU A 364 -14.74 2.83 10.84
CA GLU A 364 -16.19 2.71 11.07
C GLU A 364 -16.52 2.39 12.53
N GLY A 365 -17.78 2.61 12.90
CA GLY A 365 -18.26 2.43 14.27
C GLY A 365 -17.76 3.52 15.21
N LEU A 366 -18.20 3.50 16.47
CA LEU A 366 -17.86 4.54 17.45
C LEU A 366 -16.48 4.36 18.07
N THR A 367 -15.93 3.14 18.06
CA THR A 367 -14.67 2.81 18.72
C THR A 367 -13.43 3.17 17.89
N GLY A 368 -13.57 3.40 16.58
CA GLY A 368 -12.44 3.64 15.67
C GLY A 368 -11.44 2.48 15.66
N SER A 369 -11.93 1.24 15.78
CA SER A 369 -11.10 0.03 15.87
C SER A 369 -11.30 -0.94 14.70
N SER A 370 -12.13 -0.57 13.72
CA SER A 370 -12.42 -1.39 12.54
C SER A 370 -12.25 -0.55 11.28
N LEU A 371 -11.61 -1.13 10.27
CA LEU A 371 -11.44 -0.54 8.96
C LEU A 371 -12.43 -1.22 8.01
N TRP A 372 -13.35 -0.44 7.43
CA TRP A 372 -14.41 -0.98 6.58
C TRP A 372 -13.87 -1.80 5.40
N TRP A 373 -12.82 -1.29 4.74
CA TRP A 373 -12.24 -1.96 3.56
C TRP A 373 -11.64 -3.33 3.90
N VAL A 374 -11.14 -3.56 5.12
CA VAL A 374 -10.63 -4.87 5.55
C VAL A 374 -11.75 -5.92 5.58
N ARG A 375 -12.95 -5.53 6.02
CA ARG A 375 -14.12 -6.42 6.02
C ARG A 375 -14.60 -6.69 4.59
N VAL A 376 -14.55 -5.69 3.72
CA VAL A 376 -14.88 -5.82 2.30
C VAL A 376 -13.93 -6.77 1.59
N VAL A 377 -12.62 -6.63 1.79
CA VAL A 377 -11.60 -7.56 1.25
C VAL A 377 -11.93 -8.99 1.67
N ASN A 378 -12.18 -9.21 2.96
CA ASN A 378 -12.52 -10.54 3.47
C ASN A 378 -13.83 -11.09 2.87
N GLU A 379 -14.88 -10.28 2.78
CA GLU A 379 -16.14 -10.72 2.17
C GLU A 379 -15.95 -11.09 0.70
N PHE A 380 -15.31 -10.21 -0.08
CA PHE A 380 -15.08 -10.42 -1.50
C PHE A 380 -14.25 -11.67 -1.79
N LEU A 381 -13.11 -11.83 -1.10
CA LEU A 381 -12.24 -12.99 -1.29
C LEU A 381 -12.94 -14.30 -0.89
N CYS A 382 -13.69 -14.32 0.22
CA CYS A 382 -14.44 -15.51 0.62
C CYS A 382 -15.53 -15.86 -0.41
N VAL A 383 -16.30 -14.89 -0.88
CA VAL A 383 -17.35 -15.12 -1.90
C VAL A 383 -16.71 -15.62 -3.20
N LEU A 384 -15.57 -15.05 -3.60
CA LEU A 384 -14.84 -15.48 -4.79
C LEU A 384 -14.34 -16.92 -4.65
N HIS A 385 -13.71 -17.26 -3.52
CA HIS A 385 -13.20 -18.59 -3.23
C HIS A 385 -14.29 -19.67 -3.24
N SER A 386 -15.48 -19.36 -2.71
CA SER A 386 -16.64 -20.26 -2.74
C SER A 386 -17.34 -20.31 -4.11
N SER A 387 -16.82 -19.62 -5.13
CA SER A 387 -17.41 -19.54 -6.46
C SER A 387 -16.55 -20.25 -7.51
N PRO A 388 -17.11 -20.65 -8.67
CA PRO A 388 -16.33 -21.21 -9.77
C PRO A 388 -15.57 -20.14 -10.58
N PHE A 389 -15.61 -18.86 -10.17
CA PHE A 389 -15.08 -17.72 -10.92
C PHE A 389 -13.67 -17.29 -10.48
N MET A 390 -13.00 -18.08 -9.64
CA MET A 390 -11.57 -17.93 -9.42
C MET A 390 -10.81 -18.04 -10.74
N HIS A 391 -9.82 -17.18 -10.92
CA HIS A 391 -8.88 -17.35 -12.03
C HIS A 391 -8.10 -18.66 -11.85
N LYS A 392 -7.82 -19.31 -12.98
CA LYS A 392 -6.97 -20.49 -13.05
C LYS A 392 -5.92 -20.19 -14.11
N GLN A 393 -4.65 -20.31 -13.73
CA GLN A 393 -3.54 -20.22 -14.67
C GLN A 393 -3.78 -21.22 -15.81
N LYS A 394 -3.70 -20.76 -17.05
CA LYS A 394 -3.68 -21.69 -18.19
C LYS A 394 -2.30 -22.32 -18.26
N LYS A 395 -2.21 -23.63 -18.05
CA LYS A 395 -0.97 -24.38 -18.30
C LYS A 395 -0.67 -24.32 -19.80
N ASN A 396 0.16 -23.38 -20.22
CA ASN A 396 0.87 -23.54 -21.49
C ASN A 396 1.96 -24.60 -21.28
N PRO A 397 2.14 -25.55 -22.21
CA PRO A 397 3.32 -26.41 -22.19
C PRO A 397 4.57 -25.52 -22.23
N PRO A 398 5.70 -25.94 -21.63
CA PRO A 398 6.89 -25.09 -21.54
C PRO A 398 7.38 -24.75 -22.94
N HIS A 399 7.04 -23.55 -23.41
CA HIS A 399 7.71 -22.94 -24.53
C HIS A 399 9.07 -22.48 -24.01
N SER A 400 10.12 -22.95 -24.70
CA SER A 400 11.48 -22.45 -24.59
C SER A 400 11.47 -20.93 -24.44
N ILE A 401 12.06 -20.46 -23.33
CA ILE A 401 12.35 -19.05 -23.09
C ILE A 401 13.25 -18.58 -24.24
N GLN A 402 12.67 -17.94 -25.25
CA GLN A 402 13.40 -16.96 -26.04
C GLN A 402 13.31 -15.66 -25.26
N GLU A 403 14.42 -15.30 -24.64
CA GLU A 403 14.62 -13.97 -24.07
C GLU A 403 14.60 -12.93 -25.19
N GLU A 404 13.41 -12.48 -25.60
CA GLU A 404 13.28 -11.18 -26.28
C GLU A 404 13.19 -10.10 -25.21
N TYR A 405 14.37 -9.67 -24.74
CA TYR A 405 14.50 -8.32 -24.20
C TYR A 405 14.14 -7.35 -25.33
N CYS A 406 12.97 -6.71 -25.25
CA CYS A 406 12.67 -5.57 -26.08
C CYS A 406 13.48 -4.36 -25.55
N VAL A 407 14.79 -4.39 -25.81
CA VAL A 407 15.61 -3.18 -25.80
C VAL A 407 15.42 -2.55 -27.17
N ASP A 408 14.62 -1.50 -27.22
CA ASP A 408 14.50 -0.62 -28.37
C ASP A 408 15.85 0.09 -28.60
N GLN A 409 16.76 -0.56 -29.32
CA GLN A 409 18.06 -0.01 -29.72
C GLN A 409 17.86 0.79 -31.01
N GLY A 410 17.66 2.10 -30.89
CA GLY A 410 17.96 3.05 -31.96
C GLY A 410 19.47 3.08 -32.25
N PRO A 411 19.90 3.36 -33.50
CA PRO A 411 21.22 2.96 -33.98
C PRO A 411 22.32 3.89 -33.49
N TYR A 412 23.28 3.35 -32.75
CA TYR A 412 24.57 4.01 -32.53
C TYR A 412 25.71 3.17 -33.09
N VAL A 413 26.52 3.84 -33.90
CA VAL A 413 27.61 3.30 -34.71
C VAL A 413 28.72 2.73 -33.83
N ASN A 414 29.16 1.53 -34.19
CA ASN A 414 30.20 0.75 -33.56
C ASN A 414 31.61 1.25 -33.96
N VAL A 415 32.52 1.40 -33.00
CA VAL A 415 33.98 1.46 -33.23
C VAL A 415 34.71 0.66 -32.14
N SER A 416 34.86 -0.64 -32.41
CA SER A 416 36.04 -1.51 -32.26
C SER A 416 37.06 -1.29 -31.11
N ASN A 417 37.25 -2.30 -30.24
CA ASN A 417 38.38 -3.27 -30.22
C ASN A 417 38.79 -3.74 -28.80
N GLY A 418 38.92 -5.06 -28.61
CA GLY A 418 39.96 -5.63 -27.72
C GLY A 418 39.61 -6.75 -26.72
N MET A 419 39.55 -7.99 -27.21
CA MET A 419 40.04 -9.27 -26.61
C MET A 419 39.74 -9.73 -25.15
N VAL A 420 38.87 -10.76 -25.08
CA VAL A 420 38.90 -12.09 -24.41
C VAL A 420 39.98 -12.44 -23.36
N ALA A 421 39.53 -12.98 -22.20
CA ALA A 421 40.07 -14.21 -21.59
C ALA A 421 39.02 -14.89 -20.67
N ALA A 422 38.81 -16.19 -20.89
CA ALA A 422 37.95 -17.07 -20.12
C ALA A 422 38.77 -17.86 -19.08
N ILE A 423 38.22 -18.09 -17.89
CA ILE A 423 38.67 -19.15 -16.97
C ILE A 423 37.43 -19.83 -16.35
N SER A 424 37.46 -21.16 -16.36
CA SER A 424 36.42 -22.11 -16.01
C SER A 424 36.50 -22.65 -14.58
N ASN A 425 35.32 -23.01 -14.05
CA ASN A 425 34.94 -24.10 -13.13
C ASN A 425 35.59 -24.26 -11.75
N HIS A 426 34.71 -24.29 -10.72
CA HIS A 426 34.34 -25.42 -9.83
C HIS A 426 33.54 -24.76 -8.67
N GLY A 427 32.31 -25.13 -8.31
CA GLY A 427 31.81 -26.45 -7.95
C GLY A 427 31.96 -26.60 -6.43
N ASP A 428 30.92 -26.28 -5.65
CA ASP A 428 30.64 -26.88 -4.33
C ASP A 428 29.29 -26.40 -3.76
N ASP A 429 28.42 -27.38 -3.46
CA ASP A 429 27.26 -27.31 -2.55
C ASP A 429 27.73 -27.99 -1.26
N PRO A 430 27.41 -27.45 -0.05
CA PRO A 430 26.32 -28.11 0.67
C PRO A 430 25.49 -27.20 1.59
N SER A 431 24.24 -27.62 1.71
CA SER A 431 23.46 -27.78 2.96
C SER A 431 22.65 -26.59 3.52
N LYS A 432 21.34 -26.87 3.56
CA LYS A 432 20.27 -26.32 4.39
C LYS A 432 20.72 -25.98 5.82
N VAL A 433 20.52 -24.72 6.20
CA VAL A 433 20.40 -24.29 7.61
C VAL A 433 19.05 -23.58 7.74
N ASP A 434 18.10 -24.26 8.41
CA ASP A 434 16.82 -23.67 8.83
C ASP A 434 17.05 -22.90 10.14
N ASP A 435 17.41 -21.62 10.05
CA ASP A 435 17.45 -20.74 11.22
C ASP A 435 16.06 -20.12 11.46
N LYS A 436 15.33 -20.71 12.41
CA LYS A 436 14.10 -20.12 12.98
C LYS A 436 14.47 -19.07 14.03
N GLU A 437 14.63 -17.82 13.61
CA GLU A 437 14.72 -16.69 14.55
C GLU A 437 13.33 -16.20 14.96
N ARG A 438 12.98 -16.38 16.24
CA ARG A 438 11.84 -15.68 16.88
C ARG A 438 12.28 -14.26 17.21
N VAL A 439 11.86 -13.29 16.39
CA VAL A 439 12.12 -11.87 16.65
C VAL A 439 10.94 -11.27 17.43
N LEU A 440 11.16 -10.95 18.70
CA LEU A 440 10.29 -10.04 19.46
C LEU A 440 10.39 -8.64 18.83
N ALA A 441 9.24 -8.08 18.44
CA ALA A 441 9.18 -6.77 17.82
C ALA A 441 9.87 -5.69 18.70
N PRO A 442 10.80 -4.88 18.16
CA PRO A 442 11.40 -3.80 18.92
C PRO A 442 10.32 -2.74 19.25
N PRO A 443 10.46 -2.00 20.36
CA PRO A 443 9.51 -0.96 20.73
C PRO A 443 9.40 0.09 19.62
N ASN A 444 8.21 0.67 19.49
CA ASN A 444 7.78 1.59 18.43
C ASN A 444 8.71 2.82 18.27
N ARG A 445 9.85 2.65 17.58
CA ARG A 445 10.84 3.70 17.27
C ARG A 445 10.23 4.83 16.43
N LYS A 446 9.17 4.55 15.66
CA LYS A 446 8.47 5.55 14.82
C LYS A 446 7.77 6.63 15.67
N ALA A 447 7.14 6.27 16.78
CA ALA A 447 6.49 7.25 17.67
C ALA A 447 7.51 8.15 18.40
N LEU A 448 8.64 7.57 18.83
CA LEU A 448 9.72 8.30 19.51
C LEU A 448 10.48 9.23 18.54
N ASN A 449 10.67 8.80 17.29
CA ASN A 449 11.31 9.59 16.25
C ASN A 449 10.37 10.68 15.70
N LEU A 450 9.05 10.46 15.68
CA LEU A 450 8.06 11.49 15.37
C LEU A 450 7.95 12.56 16.48
N LEU A 451 8.07 12.19 17.75
CA LEU A 451 8.15 13.15 18.85
C LEU A 451 9.42 14.01 18.77
N LYS A 452 10.54 13.42 18.32
CA LYS A 452 11.76 14.16 17.96
C LYS A 452 11.55 15.04 16.73
N TRP A 453 10.84 14.56 15.71
CA TRP A 453 10.45 15.30 14.51
C TRP A 453 9.58 16.52 14.83
N LEU A 454 8.54 16.36 15.65
CA LEU A 454 7.71 17.48 16.12
C LEU A 454 8.58 18.53 16.82
N ARG A 455 9.46 18.12 17.76
CA ARG A 455 10.39 19.05 18.42
C ARG A 455 11.32 19.78 17.45
N GLN A 456 11.73 19.14 16.36
CA GLN A 456 12.64 19.71 15.36
C GLN A 456 11.92 20.63 14.35
N VAL A 457 10.67 20.30 13.98
CA VAL A 457 9.78 21.16 13.18
C VAL A 457 9.38 22.42 13.98
N PHE A 458 9.17 22.29 15.30
CA PHE A 458 8.88 23.41 16.19
C PHE A 458 10.09 24.30 16.49
N SER A 459 11.33 23.80 16.34
CA SER A 459 12.54 24.62 16.57
C SER A 459 12.99 25.40 15.33
N GLN A 460 12.63 24.96 14.12
CA GLN A 460 13.03 25.62 12.86
C GLN A 460 12.02 26.68 12.36
N THR A 461 10.82 26.74 12.91
CA THR A 461 9.77 27.70 12.51
C THR A 461 9.76 28.92 13.44
N GLY A 462 10.72 29.83 13.23
CA GLY A 462 10.88 31.06 14.02
C GLY A 462 9.80 32.15 13.86
N ARG A 463 8.50 31.82 13.70
CA ARG A 463 7.39 32.80 13.68
C ARG A 463 6.07 32.27 14.30
N SER A 464 5.56 33.02 15.28
CA SER A 464 4.26 33.00 15.98
C SER A 464 3.59 31.64 16.24
N THR A 465 3.93 31.05 17.37
CA THR A 465 3.59 29.70 17.87
C THR A 465 2.19 29.53 18.51
N TRP A 466 1.26 30.49 18.42
CA TRP A 466 -0.01 30.37 19.16
C TRP A 466 -1.15 29.65 18.42
N MET A 467 -1.18 29.64 17.08
CA MET A 467 -2.23 28.93 16.32
C MET A 467 -1.97 27.42 16.16
N LEU A 468 -0.72 26.98 16.20
CA LEU A 468 -0.31 25.59 15.94
C LEU A 468 -0.31 24.70 17.18
N LEU A 469 -0.40 25.29 18.38
CA LEU A 469 -0.61 24.56 19.63
C LEU A 469 -2.04 23.97 19.73
N ALA A 470 -3.00 24.50 18.96
CA ALA A 470 -4.41 24.11 19.08
C ALA A 470 -4.73 22.72 18.50
N LEU A 471 -3.95 22.20 17.54
CA LEU A 471 -4.23 20.92 16.87
C LEU A 471 -3.98 19.69 17.78
N PRO A 472 -2.84 19.60 18.50
CA PRO A 472 -2.65 18.57 19.52
C PRO A 472 -3.49 18.84 20.78
N LEU A 473 -3.69 20.11 21.17
CA LEU A 473 -4.51 20.46 22.32
C LEU A 473 -6.00 20.18 22.10
N LEU A 474 -6.53 20.24 20.88
CA LEU A 474 -7.89 19.77 20.59
C LEU A 474 -8.01 18.25 20.75
N GLY A 475 -7.02 17.49 20.28
CA GLY A 475 -6.98 16.04 20.45
C GLY A 475 -6.87 15.61 21.92
N VAL A 476 -6.06 16.32 22.70
CA VAL A 476 -5.90 16.11 24.15
C VAL A 476 -7.11 16.64 24.95
N ALA A 477 -7.72 17.75 24.54
CA ALA A 477 -8.94 18.27 25.16
C ALA A 477 -10.14 17.34 24.88
N LEU A 478 -10.25 16.78 23.67
CA LEU A 478 -11.24 15.75 23.32
C LEU A 478 -10.99 14.46 24.12
N HIS A 479 -9.72 14.08 24.33
CA HIS A 479 -9.36 12.94 25.19
C HIS A 479 -9.85 13.12 26.64
N PHE A 480 -9.66 14.31 27.24
CA PHE A 480 -10.15 14.60 28.59
C PHE A 480 -11.67 14.74 28.68
N PHE A 481 -12.33 15.26 27.64
CA PHE A 481 -13.78 15.48 27.65
C PHE A 481 -14.58 14.17 27.47
N PHE A 482 -14.03 13.18 26.75
CA PHE A 482 -14.74 11.93 26.46
C PHE A 482 -14.41 10.75 27.38
N ILE A 483 -13.21 10.68 27.99
CA ILE A 483 -12.90 9.63 28.98
C ILE A 483 -13.69 9.80 30.27
N LYS A 484 -14.04 11.04 30.63
CA LYS A 484 -14.83 11.31 31.84
C LYS A 484 -16.31 10.95 31.74
N LYS A 485 -16.79 10.49 30.57
CA LYS A 485 -18.20 10.19 30.32
C LYS A 485 -18.52 8.70 30.07
N PHE A 486 -17.50 7.83 30.08
CA PHE A 486 -17.66 6.39 29.84
C PHE A 486 -16.86 5.49 30.79
N ASN A 487 -16.55 5.98 32.00
CA ASN A 487 -16.18 5.14 33.15
C ASN A 487 -17.25 5.28 34.23
#